data_AF-A0A6B2M2X1-F1
#
_entry.id   AF-A0A6B2M2X1-F1
#
_cell.length_a   1.000
_cell.length_b   1.000
_cell.length_c   1.000
_cell.angle_alpha   90.00
_cell.angle_beta   90.00
_cell.angle_gamma   90.00
#
_symmetry.space_group_name_H-M   'P 1'
#
loop_
_entity.id
_entity.type
_entity.pdbx_description
1 polymer ?
#
loop_
_entity_poly.entity_id
_entity_poly.type
_entity_poly.pdbx_seq_one_letter_code
_entity_poly.pdbx_strand_id
1 'polypeptide(L)'
;MNKHELIESLLFAGLRLMAVVLFLTGGLQLVFQIAEAWYRFDPNYLGEFLFSTIFRPVVVILVAAALCLSAGWMSRTMAKPFSKKGS
;
A
#
# COMPACT_ATOMS: atom_id res chain seq x y z
N MET A 1 -15.33 -27.73 2.02
CA MET A 1 -14.51 -26.52 1.87
C MET A 1 -13.44 -26.83 0.85
N ASN A 2 -13.54 -26.22 -0.34
CA ASN A 2 -12.69 -26.59 -1.47
C ASN A 2 -11.27 -26.02 -1.28
N LYS A 3 -10.24 -26.78 -1.66
CA LYS A 3 -8.83 -26.33 -1.56
C LYS A 3 -8.59 -24.98 -2.26
N HIS A 4 -9.35 -24.71 -3.32
CA HIS A 4 -9.36 -23.43 -4.03
C HIS A 4 -9.81 -22.24 -3.16
N GLU A 5 -10.88 -22.38 -2.37
CA GLU A 5 -11.39 -21.31 -1.49
C GLU A 5 -10.40 -20.98 -0.36
N LEU A 6 -9.67 -21.99 0.10
CA LEU A 6 -8.60 -21.83 1.10
C LEU A 6 -7.40 -21.07 0.52
N ILE A 7 -6.99 -21.39 -0.71
CA ILE A 7 -5.88 -20.70 -1.39
C ILE A 7 -6.26 -19.24 -1.69
N GLU A 8 -7.48 -19.00 -2.17
CA GLU A 8 -7.96 -17.65 -2.48
C GLU A 8 -8.08 -16.77 -1.23
N SER A 9 -8.66 -17.31 -0.15
CA SER A 9 -8.76 -16.58 1.13
C SER A 9 -7.39 -16.28 1.75
N LEU A 10 -6.45 -17.22 1.66
CA LEU A 10 -5.06 -17.01 2.09
C LEU A 10 -4.36 -15.92 1.26
N LEU A 11 -4.58 -15.92 -0.07
CA LEU A 11 -4.05 -14.90 -0.97
C LEU A 11 -4.60 -13.50 -0.64
N PHE A 12 -5.90 -13.38 -0.39
CA PHE A 12 -6.50 -12.10 0.02
C PHE A 12 -5.99 -11.60 1.37
N ALA A 13 -5.87 -12.50 2.35
CA ALA A 13 -5.33 -12.16 3.67
C ALA A 13 -3.86 -11.71 3.56
N GLY A 14 -3.06 -12.43 2.77
CA GLY A 14 -1.67 -12.09 2.50
C GLY A 14 -1.51 -10.74 1.80
N LEU A 15 -2.34 -10.47 0.78
CA LEU A 15 -2.27 -9.22 0.01
C LEU A 15 -2.68 -8.01 0.84
N ARG A 16 -3.67 -8.16 1.74
CA ARG A 16 -4.04 -7.13 2.71
C ARG A 16 -2.93 -6.87 3.74
N LEU A 17 -2.31 -7.93 4.26
CA LEU A 17 -1.17 -7.80 5.17
C LEU A 17 0.01 -7.08 4.51
N MET A 18 0.36 -7.45 3.28
CA MET A 18 1.41 -6.76 2.52
C MET A 18 1.07 -5.29 2.29
N ALA A 19 -0.18 -4.97 1.95
CA ALA A 19 -0.61 -3.58 1.78
C ALA A 19 -0.45 -2.76 3.08
N VAL A 20 -0.85 -3.31 4.23
CA VAL A 20 -0.68 -2.65 5.54
C VAL A 20 0.79 -2.45 5.89
N VAL A 21 1.64 -3.46 5.66
CA VAL A 21 3.08 -3.38 5.92
C VAL A 21 3.73 -2.33 5.03
N LEU A 22 3.39 -2.29 3.73
CA LEU A 22 3.91 -1.28 2.80
C LEU A 22 3.45 0.13 3.18
N PHE A 23 2.22 0.27 3.67
CA PHE A 23 1.71 1.55 4.14
C PHE A 23 2.45 2.04 5.39
N LEU A 24 2.65 1.15 6.37
CA LEU A 24 3.39 1.47 7.61
C LEU A 24 4.85 1.80 7.33
N THR A 25 5.53 0.99 6.52
CA THR A 25 6.94 1.20 6.17
C THR A 25 7.13 2.46 5.33
N GLY A 26 6.28 2.71 4.31
CA GLY A 26 6.30 3.93 3.53
C GLY A 26 6.01 5.18 4.35
N GLY A 27 5.04 5.12 5.27
CA GLY A 27 4.69 6.20 6.19
C GLY A 27 5.81 6.53 7.19
N LEU A 28 6.38 5.51 7.85
CA LEU A 28 7.53 5.68 8.74
C LEU A 28 8.72 6.28 8.01
N GLN A 29 9.02 5.79 6.81
CA GLN A 29 10.12 6.30 6.00
C GLN A 29 9.91 7.79 5.66
N LEU A 30 8.68 8.21 5.38
CA LEU A 30 8.34 9.61 5.13
C LEU A 30 8.56 10.48 6.39
N VAL A 31 8.13 10.01 7.55
CA VAL A 31 8.30 10.73 8.83
C VAL A 31 9.78 10.90 9.19
N PHE A 32 10.57 9.83 9.09
CA PHE A 32 12.01 9.89 9.35
C PHE A 32 12.72 10.82 8.37
N GLN A 33 12.35 10.76 7.09
CA GLN A 33 12.95 11.59 6.07
C GLN A 33 12.58 13.07 6.23
N ILE A 34 11.35 13.40 6.63
CA ILE A 34 10.94 14.78 6.98
C ILE A 34 11.70 15.27 8.22
N ALA A 35 11.87 14.41 9.24
CA ALA A 35 12.60 14.78 10.45
C ALA A 35 14.09 15.05 10.15
N GLU A 36 14.71 14.24 9.29
CA GLU A 36 16.10 14.45 8.86
C GLU A 36 16.23 15.70 7.96
N ALA A 37 15.24 15.95 7.08
CA ALA A 37 15.13 17.17 6.29
C ALA A 37 15.12 18.42 7.15
N TRP A 38 14.31 18.39 8.21
CA TRP A 38 14.13 19.50 9.14
C TRP A 38 15.42 19.79 9.93
N TYR A 39 16.14 18.73 10.31
CA TYR A 39 17.40 18.86 11.04
C TYR A 39 18.54 19.40 10.17
N ARG A 40 18.57 19.08 8.87
CA ARG A 40 19.62 19.49 7.91
C ARG A 40 19.16 20.57 6.94
N PHE A 41 18.14 21.34 7.30
CA PHE A 41 17.46 22.23 6.37
C PHE A 41 18.37 23.35 5.85
N ASP A 42 18.81 23.21 4.60
CA ASP A 42 19.58 24.21 3.85
C ASP A 42 18.71 24.73 2.68
N PRO A 43 18.30 26.02 2.69
CA PRO A 43 17.32 26.55 1.75
C PRO A 43 17.78 26.55 0.28
N ASN A 44 19.09 26.43 0.02
CA ASN A 44 19.62 26.38 -1.34
C ASN A 44 19.41 25.02 -2.03
N TYR A 45 19.20 23.93 -1.27
CA TYR A 45 19.08 22.56 -1.80
C TYR A 45 17.68 21.97 -1.61
N LEU A 46 16.72 22.79 -1.22
CA LEU A 46 15.35 22.41 -0.86
C LEU A 46 14.64 21.62 -1.98
N GLY A 47 14.85 22.01 -3.25
CA GLY A 47 14.24 21.35 -4.41
C GLY A 47 14.78 19.94 -4.69
N GLU A 48 16.11 19.77 -4.72
CA GLU A 48 16.75 18.46 -4.89
C GLU A 48 16.50 17.54 -3.70
N PHE A 49 16.52 18.12 -2.50
CA PHE A 49 16.23 17.39 -1.27
C PHE A 49 14.79 16.88 -1.31
N LEU A 50 13.78 17.74 -1.56
CA LEU A 50 12.38 17.31 -1.69
C LEU A 50 12.20 16.21 -2.74
N PHE A 51 12.83 16.33 -3.91
CA PHE A 51 12.70 15.33 -4.97
C PHE A 51 13.34 13.99 -4.57
N SER A 52 14.55 13.98 -4.01
CA SER A 52 15.20 12.73 -3.61
C SER A 52 14.54 12.08 -2.38
N THR A 53 14.08 12.93 -1.45
CA THR A 53 13.58 12.53 -0.14
C THR A 53 12.12 12.10 -0.17
N ILE A 54 11.27 12.82 -0.91
CA ILE A 54 9.81 12.59 -0.91
C ILE A 54 9.39 11.65 -2.04
N PHE A 55 10.09 11.62 -3.17
CA PHE A 55 9.67 10.81 -4.32
C PHE A 55 9.61 9.32 -3.98
N ARG A 56 10.64 8.78 -3.32
CA ARG A 56 10.73 7.34 -3.01
C ARG A 56 9.62 6.88 -2.05
N PRO A 57 9.39 7.52 -0.89
CA PRO A 57 8.28 7.18 -0.01
C PRO A 57 6.91 7.37 -0.66
N VAL A 58 6.73 8.42 -1.47
CA VAL A 58 5.48 8.66 -2.19
C VAL A 58 5.18 7.54 -3.19
N VAL A 59 6.18 7.08 -3.94
CA VAL A 59 6.01 5.93 -4.85
C VAL A 59 5.62 4.67 -4.07
N VAL A 60 6.24 4.41 -2.90
CA VAL A 60 5.88 3.26 -2.06
C VAL A 60 4.43 3.36 -1.58
N ILE A 61 3.99 4.54 -1.13
CA ILE A 61 2.60 4.76 -0.70
C ILE A 61 1.62 4.62 -1.87
N LEU A 62 1.96 5.12 -3.06
CA LEU A 62 1.12 4.98 -4.25
C LEU A 62 0.98 3.51 -4.67
N VAL A 63 2.06 2.73 -4.61
CA VAL A 63 2.02 1.28 -4.87
C VAL A 63 1.18 0.57 -3.81
N ALA A 64 1.31 0.93 -2.53
CA ALA A 64 0.48 0.38 -1.46
C ALA A 64 -1.01 0.70 -1.68
N ALA A 65 -1.34 1.93 -2.08
CA ALA A 65 -2.70 2.34 -2.40
C ALA A 65 -3.26 1.58 -3.62
N ALA A 66 -2.45 1.40 -4.67
CA ALA A 66 -2.85 0.62 -5.84
C ALA A 66 -3.08 -0.87 -5.51
N LEU A 67 -2.26 -1.45 -4.63
CA LEU A 67 -2.46 -2.81 -4.12
C LEU A 67 -3.73 -2.92 -3.27
N CYS A 68 -4.02 -1.91 -2.45
CA CYS A 68 -5.22 -1.89 -1.63
C CYS A 68 -6.50 -1.73 -2.48
N LEU A 69 -6.46 -0.88 -3.50
CA LEU A 69 -7.54 -0.70 -4.47
C LEU A 69 -7.77 -1.95 -5.32
N SER A 70 -6.70 -2.58 -5.80
CA SER A 70 -6.81 -3.82 -6.59
C SER A 70 -7.31 -4.99 -5.73
N ALA A 71 -6.88 -5.12 -4.47
CA ALA A 71 -7.48 -6.04 -3.51
C ALA A 71 -8.98 -5.74 -3.29
N GLY A 72 -9.36 -4.47 -3.14
CA GLY A 72 -10.76 -4.05 -3.02
C GLY A 72 -11.60 -4.42 -4.25
N TRP A 73 -11.07 -4.17 -5.45
CA TRP A 73 -11.74 -4.47 -6.71
C TRP A 73 -11.92 -5.98 -6.91
N MET A 74 -10.86 -6.75 -6.62
CA MET A 74 -10.86 -8.21 -6.71
C MET A 74 -11.85 -8.84 -5.71
N SER A 75 -11.98 -8.27 -4.50
CA SER A 75 -12.99 -8.71 -3.53
C SER A 75 -14.43 -8.46 -4.01
N ARG A 76 -14.66 -7.35 -4.74
CA ARG A 76 -15.98 -7.01 -5.32
C ARG A 76 -16.35 -7.86 -6.52
N THR A 77 -15.39 -8.21 -7.39
CA THR A 77 -15.64 -9.14 -8.51
C THR A 77 -15.86 -10.57 -8.02
N MET A 78 -15.22 -11.01 -6.93
CA MET A 78 -15.46 -12.33 -6.33
C MET A 78 -16.72 -12.44 -5.47
N ALA A 79 -17.31 -11.31 -5.00
CA ALA A 79 -18.63 -11.33 -4.34
C ALA A 79 -19.80 -11.55 -5.32
N LYS A 80 -19.63 -11.27 -6.62
CA LYS A 80 -20.68 -11.45 -7.64
C LYS A 80 -21.15 -12.91 -7.81
N PRO A 81 -20.30 -13.95 -7.79
CA PRO A 81 -20.77 -15.33 -7.87
C PRO A 81 -21.46 -15.85 -6.58
N PHE A 82 -21.18 -15.29 -5.39
CA PHE A 82 -21.82 -15.73 -4.14
C PHE A 82 -23.23 -15.15 -3.93
N SER A 83 -23.54 -13.99 -4.52
CA SER A 83 -24.89 -13.42 -4.48
C SER A 83 -25.92 -14.20 -5.32
N LYS A 84 -25.47 -15.08 -6.23
CA LYS A 84 -26.37 -15.81 -7.15
C LYS A 84 -26.75 -17.22 -6.66
N LYS A 85 -26.17 -17.68 -5.56
CA LYS A 85 -26.40 -19.03 -5.00
C LYS A 85 -27.35 -19.04 -3.79
N GLY A 86 -27.90 -17.88 -3.45
CA GLY A 86 -28.85 -17.67 -2.35
C GLY A 86 -30.16 -17.02 -2.77
N SER A 87 -30.55 -17.14 -4.05
CA SER A 87 -31.91 -16.84 -4.53
C SER A 87 -32.52 -18.08 -5.14
#